data_AF-A0A2R5FRH1-F1
#
_entry.id   AF-A0A2R5FRH1-F1
#
_cell.length_a   1.000
_cell.length_b   1.000
_cell.length_c   1.000
_cell.angle_alpha   90.00
_cell.angle_beta   90.00
_cell.angle_gamma   90.00
#
_symmetry.space_group_name_H-M   'P 1'
#
loop_
_entity.id
_entity.type
_entity.pdbx_description
1 polymer ?
#
loop_
_entity_poly.entity_id
_entity_poly.type
_entity_poly.pdbx_seq_one_letter_code
_entity_poly.pdbx_strand_id
1 'polypeptide(L)'
;MKRLIEYEKFNLTRGCLVRSKNINPGASVPQECLKILLKERGGEWVRLQSEDIKPLLAISSVYYNLRTYELTEEQIFDFIKQKQLAINNPLIREILSDPSGQQPTNLTDDGLPVSIPQFIANTDNIDLNL
;
A
#
# COMPACT_ATOMS: atom_id res chain seq x y z
N MET A 1 11.53 7.63 -6.14
CA MET A 1 11.96 6.40 -6.84
C MET A 1 13.47 6.25 -6.97
N LYS A 2 14.25 7.30 -7.28
CA LYS A 2 15.73 7.19 -7.41
C LYS A 2 16.43 6.43 -6.27
N ARG A 3 16.01 6.62 -5.02
CA ARG A 3 16.55 5.88 -3.87
C ARG A 3 16.41 4.36 -3.97
N LEU A 4 15.36 3.87 -4.65
CA LEU A 4 15.11 2.44 -4.84
C LEU A 4 16.06 1.80 -5.86
N ILE A 5 16.86 2.56 -6.60
CA ILE A 5 17.82 2.03 -7.60
C ILE A 5 19.28 2.33 -7.23
N GLU A 6 19.52 3.18 -6.23
CA GLU A 6 20.85 3.56 -5.75
C GLU A 6 21.35 2.58 -4.66
N TYR A 7 21.50 1.30 -5.01
CA TYR A 7 21.78 0.22 -4.04
C TYR A 7 23.05 0.44 -3.21
N GLU A 8 24.16 0.78 -3.86
CA GLU A 8 25.45 0.99 -3.16
C GLU A 8 25.36 2.13 -2.15
N LYS A 9 24.74 3.24 -2.54
CA LYS A 9 24.63 4.44 -1.70
C LYS A 9 23.76 4.21 -0.46
N PHE A 10 22.72 3.40 -0.59
CA PHE A 10 21.77 3.13 0.50
C PHE A 10 21.96 1.74 1.12
N ASN A 11 23.03 1.03 0.77
CA ASN A 11 23.32 -0.34 1.19
C ASN A 11 22.09 -1.27 1.04
N LEU A 12 21.41 -1.17 -0.10
CA LEU A 12 20.25 -2.00 -0.41
C LEU A 12 20.71 -3.26 -1.15
N THR A 13 20.17 -4.41 -0.74
CA THR A 13 20.32 -5.67 -1.47
C THR A 13 19.21 -5.84 -2.50
N ARG A 14 18.05 -5.20 -2.30
CA ARG A 14 16.92 -5.17 -3.22
C ARG A 14 16.03 -3.96 -2.96
N GLY A 15 15.51 -3.34 -4.02
CA GLY A 15 14.48 -2.32 -3.99
C GLY A 15 13.10 -2.92 -4.22
N CYS A 16 12.09 -2.42 -3.51
CA CYS A 16 10.70 -2.80 -3.71
C CYS A 16 9.84 -1.54 -3.75
N LEU A 17 9.13 -1.32 -4.85
CA LEU A 17 8.14 -0.27 -4.99
C LEU A 17 6.79 -0.82 -4.49
N VAL A 18 6.28 -0.27 -3.40
CA VAL A 18 4.93 -0.58 -2.91
C VAL A 18 4.00 0.56 -3.30
N ARG A 19 3.13 0.35 -4.29
CA ARG A 19 2.25 1.40 -4.83
C ARG A 19 0.96 0.83 -5.42
N SER A 20 -0.16 1.52 -5.22
CA SER A 20 -1.50 1.12 -5.69
C SER A 20 -1.87 1.64 -7.09
N LYS A 21 -1.22 2.70 -7.54
CA LYS A 21 -1.53 3.42 -8.78
C LYS A 21 -0.45 3.29 -9.82
N ASN A 22 -0.82 3.42 -11.10
CA ASN A 22 0.15 3.54 -12.18
C ASN A 22 1.11 4.72 -11.97
N ILE A 23 2.30 4.61 -12.56
CA ILE A 23 3.18 5.76 -12.75
C ILE A 23 2.74 6.42 -14.06
N ASN A 24 2.52 7.73 -14.02
CA ASN A 24 2.10 8.48 -15.21
C ASN A 24 3.05 8.18 -16.40
N PRO A 25 2.53 7.78 -17.57
CA PRO A 25 3.35 7.48 -18.75
C PRO A 25 4.23 8.66 -19.21
N GLY A 26 3.78 9.89 -19.01
CA GLY A 26 4.54 11.11 -19.35
C GLY A 26 5.64 11.47 -18.33
N ALA A 27 5.69 10.81 -17.18
CA ALA A 27 6.69 11.08 -16.15
C ALA A 27 7.99 10.31 -16.43
N SER A 28 8.80 10.81 -17.37
CA SER A 28 10.01 10.15 -17.88
C SER A 28 10.98 9.67 -16.78
N VAL A 29 11.25 10.51 -15.76
CA VAL A 29 12.18 10.16 -14.68
C VAL A 29 11.67 8.99 -13.83
N PRO A 30 10.43 9.03 -13.28
CA PRO A 30 9.79 7.87 -12.66
C PRO A 30 9.77 6.60 -13.52
N GLN A 31 9.44 6.70 -14.80
CA GLN A 31 9.39 5.55 -15.72
C GLN A 31 10.76 4.91 -15.90
N GLU A 32 11.80 5.72 -16.10
CA GLU A 32 13.17 5.21 -16.22
C GLU A 32 13.64 4.56 -14.91
N CYS A 33 13.35 5.18 -13.76
CA CYS A 33 13.65 4.58 -12.48
C CYS A 33 12.95 3.22 -12.29
N LEU A 34 11.70 3.11 -12.72
CA LEU A 34 10.95 1.85 -12.65
C LEU A 34 11.57 0.79 -13.54
N LYS A 35 11.93 1.14 -14.78
CA LYS A 35 12.59 0.24 -15.71
C LYS A 35 13.91 -0.29 -15.12
N ILE A 36 14.77 0.59 -14.60
CA ILE A 36 16.02 0.21 -13.95
C ILE A 36 15.76 -0.70 -12.74
N LEU A 37 14.78 -0.34 -11.89
CA LEU A 37 14.41 -1.13 -10.72
C LEU A 37 14.06 -2.57 -11.11
N LEU A 38 13.14 -2.74 -12.05
CA LEU A 38 12.58 -4.06 -12.41
C LEU A 38 13.51 -4.88 -13.31
N LYS A 39 14.20 -4.24 -14.26
CA LYS A 39 14.93 -4.95 -15.33
C LYS A 39 16.44 -5.05 -15.08
N GLU A 40 17.02 -4.14 -14.31
CA GLU A 40 18.48 -4.08 -14.13
C GLU A 40 18.90 -4.37 -12.68
N ARG A 41 18.07 -4.02 -11.70
CA ARG A 41 18.40 -4.15 -10.26
C ARG A 41 17.68 -5.29 -9.55
N GLY A 42 16.91 -6.10 -10.29
CA GLY A 42 16.16 -7.23 -9.71
C GLY A 42 15.18 -6.82 -8.61
N GLY A 43 14.66 -5.59 -8.69
CA GLY A 43 13.66 -5.08 -7.76
C GLY A 43 12.25 -5.53 -8.13
N GLU A 44 11.31 -5.26 -7.23
CA GLU A 44 9.91 -5.64 -7.37
C GLU A 44 8.98 -4.41 -7.38
N TRP A 45 7.83 -4.52 -8.04
CA TRP A 45 6.72 -3.61 -7.81
C TRP A 45 5.53 -4.39 -7.25
N VAL A 46 5.35 -4.27 -5.93
CA VAL A 46 4.20 -4.85 -5.23
C VAL A 46 3.02 -3.89 -5.27
N ARG A 47 1.89 -4.39 -5.75
CA ARG A 47 0.62 -3.65 -5.70
C ARG A 47 0.19 -3.47 -4.25
N LEU A 48 -0.07 -2.22 -3.86
CA LEU A 48 -0.68 -1.93 -2.57
C LEU A 48 -2.21 -2.04 -2.67
N GLN A 49 -2.79 -3.03 -2.00
CA GLN A 49 -4.25 -3.15 -1.82
C GLN A 49 -4.64 -2.76 -0.39
N SER A 50 -5.78 -2.09 -0.26
CA SER A 50 -6.26 -1.62 1.05
C SER A 50 -6.53 -2.79 2.00
N GLU A 51 -7.03 -3.90 1.47
CA GLU A 51 -7.39 -5.10 2.20
C GLU A 51 -6.17 -5.73 2.88
N ASP A 52 -5.03 -5.74 2.18
CA ASP A 52 -3.80 -6.38 2.67
C ASP A 52 -3.06 -5.53 3.69
N ILE A 53 -3.13 -4.20 3.59
CA ILE A 53 -2.43 -3.31 4.54
C ILE A 53 -3.21 -3.05 5.83
N LYS A 54 -4.55 -3.12 5.80
CA LYS A 54 -5.42 -2.93 6.97
C LYS A 54 -4.99 -3.73 8.22
N PRO A 55 -4.75 -5.05 8.16
CA PRO A 55 -4.33 -5.81 9.35
C PRO A 55 -2.98 -5.34 9.89
N LEU A 56 -2.04 -4.92 9.02
CA LEU A 56 -0.74 -4.39 9.44
C LEU A 56 -0.89 -3.04 10.15
N LEU A 57 -1.77 -2.16 9.64
CA LEU A 57 -2.09 -0.89 10.28
C LEU A 57 -2.80 -1.09 11.63
N ALA A 58 -3.70 -2.07 11.73
CA ALA A 58 -4.36 -2.39 12.99
C ALA A 58 -3.35 -2.84 14.05
N ILE A 59 -2.44 -3.74 13.70
CA ILE A 59 -1.35 -4.18 14.60
C ILE A 59 -0.46 -2.99 14.99
N SER A 60 -0.07 -2.17 14.01
CA SER A 60 0.75 -0.98 14.27
C SER A 60 0.03 0.01 15.20
N SER A 61 -1.27 0.22 15.02
CA SER A 61 -2.08 1.07 15.89
C SER A 61 -2.09 0.56 17.33
N VAL A 62 -2.23 -0.75 17.54
CA VAL A 62 -2.17 -1.34 18.89
C VAL A 62 -0.76 -1.19 19.48
N TYR A 63 0.29 -1.47 18.69
CA TYR A 63 1.69 -1.34 19.12
C TYR A 63 2.03 0.09 19.56
N TYR A 64 1.54 1.11 18.86
CA TYR A 64 1.76 2.50 19.28
C TYR A 64 0.92 2.94 20.49
N ASN A 65 -0.08 2.15 20.88
CA ASN A 65 -0.98 2.43 22.02
C ASN A 65 -0.84 1.38 23.14
N LEU A 66 0.29 0.66 23.21
CA LEU A 66 0.55 -0.40 24.20
C LEU A 66 0.20 0.02 25.63
N ARG A 67 0.56 1.25 26.03
CA ARG A 67 0.28 1.78 27.37
C ARG A 67 -1.21 1.90 27.67
N THR A 68 -1.99 2.34 26.69
CA THR A 68 -3.45 2.49 26.82
C THR A 68 -4.15 1.15 26.96
N TYR A 69 -3.58 0.11 26.34
CA TYR A 69 -4.10 -1.26 26.40
C TYR A 69 -3.45 -2.12 27.49
N GLU A 70 -2.54 -1.56 28.29
CA GLU A 70 -1.79 -2.27 29.34
C GLU A 70 -1.04 -3.51 28.80
N LEU A 71 -0.54 -3.41 27.56
CA LEU A 71 0.18 -4.48 26.87
C LEU A 71 1.69 -4.22 26.86
N THR A 72 2.46 -5.30 26.74
CA THR A 72 3.90 -5.26 26.45
C THR A 72 4.17 -5.50 24.97
N GLU A 73 5.35 -5.09 24.49
CA GLU A 73 5.79 -5.39 23.13
C GLU A 73 5.86 -6.90 22.87
N GLU A 74 6.34 -7.68 23.84
CA GLU A 74 6.45 -9.14 23.77
C GLU A 74 5.08 -9.79 23.53
N GLN A 75 4.04 -9.36 24.26
CA GLN A 75 2.68 -9.87 24.07
C GLN A 75 2.15 -9.62 22.65
N ILE A 76 2.46 -8.46 22.06
CA ILE A 76 2.08 -8.16 20.67
C ILE A 76 2.86 -9.04 19.69
N PHE A 77 4.18 -9.19 19.86
CA PHE A 77 4.98 -10.03 18.97
C PHE A 77 4.57 -11.50 19.06
N ASP A 78 4.30 -12.01 20.26
CA ASP A 78 3.78 -13.36 20.46
C ASP A 78 2.42 -13.53 19.79
N PHE A 79 1.52 -12.55 19.93
CA PHE A 79 0.23 -12.59 19.25
C PHE A 79 0.39 -12.62 17.72
N ILE A 80 1.22 -11.75 17.15
CA ILE A 80 1.51 -11.72 15.70
C ILE A 80 2.05 -13.07 15.24
N LYS A 81 2.95 -13.69 16.02
CA LYS A 81 3.56 -14.98 15.71
C LYS A 81 2.56 -16.13 15.81
N GLN A 82 1.83 -16.23 16.92
CA GLN A 82 0.84 -17.28 17.16
C GLN A 82 -0.30 -17.25 16.14
N LYS A 83 -0.77 -16.05 15.79
CA LYS A 83 -1.82 -15.85 14.77
C LYS A 83 -1.28 -15.77 13.35
N GLN A 84 0.04 -15.84 13.18
CA GLN A 84 0.73 -15.79 11.89
C GLN A 84 0.35 -14.56 11.05
N LEU A 85 0.04 -13.43 11.69
CA LEU A 85 -0.57 -12.28 11.02
C LEU A 85 0.36 -11.63 9.99
N ALA A 86 1.66 -11.55 10.28
CA ALA A 86 2.64 -11.00 9.35
C ALA A 86 3.02 -12.02 8.27
N ILE A 87 3.29 -13.27 8.64
CA ILE A 87 3.78 -14.30 7.70
C ILE A 87 2.70 -14.74 6.71
N ASN A 88 1.41 -14.65 7.07
CA ASN A 88 0.29 -14.96 6.18
C ASN A 88 -0.30 -13.72 5.50
N ASN A 89 0.24 -12.53 5.76
CA ASN A 89 -0.20 -11.32 5.09
C ASN A 89 0.21 -11.33 3.61
N PRO A 90 -0.73 -11.18 2.65
CA PRO A 90 -0.40 -11.22 1.22
C PRO A 90 0.62 -10.17 0.80
N LEU A 91 0.50 -8.94 1.29
CA LEU A 91 1.43 -7.85 0.98
C LEU A 91 2.85 -8.17 1.50
N ILE A 92 3.00 -8.68 2.73
CA ILE A 92 4.32 -9.07 3.25
C ILE A 92 4.92 -10.23 2.46
N ARG A 93 4.11 -11.25 2.13
CA ARG A 93 4.58 -12.39 1.33
C ARG A 93 5.08 -11.94 -0.03
N GLU A 94 4.35 -11.04 -0.69
CA GLU A 94 4.73 -10.52 -2.00
C GLU A 94 5.95 -9.59 -1.93
N ILE A 95 6.12 -8.84 -0.85
CA ILE A 95 7.36 -8.06 -0.64
C ILE A 95 8.57 -8.99 -0.47
N LEU A 96 8.40 -10.12 0.23
CA LEU A 96 9.49 -11.04 0.56
C LEU A 96 9.71 -12.16 -0.46
N SER A 97 8.83 -12.30 -1.45
CA SER A 97 8.95 -13.28 -2.52
C SER A 97 10.10 -12.94 -3.47
N ASP A 98 10.47 -13.95 -4.27
CA ASP A 98 11.41 -13.75 -5.36
C ASP A 98 10.83 -12.75 -6.37
N PRO A 99 11.61 -11.72 -6.76
CA PRO A 99 11.12 -10.67 -7.63
C PRO A 99 10.75 -11.21 -9.01
N SER A 100 9.54 -10.87 -9.46
CA SER A 100 9.00 -11.16 -10.79
C SER A 100 9.67 -10.32 -11.88
N GLY A 101 10.16 -9.13 -11.51
CA GLY A 101 10.66 -8.12 -12.44
C GLY A 101 9.57 -7.58 -13.38
N GLN A 102 8.30 -7.79 -13.06
CA GLN A 102 7.14 -7.33 -13.83
C GLN A 102 6.38 -6.23 -13.09
N GLN A 103 5.55 -5.51 -13.82
CA GLN A 103 4.59 -4.61 -13.21
C GLN A 103 3.35 -5.39 -12.77
N PRO A 104 2.73 -5.05 -11.64
CA PRO A 104 1.51 -5.71 -11.21
C PRO A 104 0.33 -5.28 -12.11
N THR A 105 -0.62 -6.20 -12.29
CA THR A 105 -1.81 -5.95 -13.11
C THR A 105 -2.89 -5.19 -12.34
N ASN A 106 -3.83 -4.59 -13.09
CA ASN A 106 -5.05 -3.94 -12.57
C ASN A 106 -4.82 -2.68 -11.69
N LEU A 107 -3.66 -2.03 -11.78
CA LEU A 107 -3.40 -0.76 -11.09
C LEU A 107 -4.38 0.32 -11.55
N THR A 108 -4.80 1.20 -10.65
CA THR A 108 -5.66 2.34 -10.99
C THR A 108 -4.84 3.48 -11.58
N ASP A 109 -5.34 4.13 -12.63
CA ASP A 109 -4.69 5.32 -13.18
C ASP A 109 -4.87 6.55 -12.25
N ASP A 110 -3.97 7.53 -12.37
CA ASP A 110 -4.01 8.78 -11.60
C ASP A 110 -5.16 9.72 -12.01
N GLY A 111 -6.02 9.33 -12.96
CA GLY A 111 -7.16 10.11 -13.39
C GLY A 111 -8.45 9.29 -13.48
N LEU A 112 -9.31 9.37 -12.46
CA LEU A 112 -10.76 9.32 -12.62
C LEU A 112 -11.42 10.26 -11.60
N PRO A 113 -12.51 10.95 -11.98
CA PRO A 113 -13.08 12.04 -11.20
C PRO A 113 -13.59 11.51 -9.87
N VAL A 114 -13.48 12.32 -8.83
CA VAL A 114 -14.33 12.16 -7.66
C VAL A 114 -15.76 12.31 -8.15
N SER A 115 -16.45 11.20 -8.40
CA SER A 115 -17.90 11.22 -8.58
C SER A 115 -18.48 11.67 -7.24
N ILE A 116 -18.81 12.96 -7.15
CA ILE A 116 -19.59 13.50 -6.05
C ILE A 116 -20.90 12.68 -6.04
N PRO A 117 -21.29 12.07 -4.90
CA PRO A 117 -22.60 11.44 -4.81
C PRO A 117 -23.63 12.49 -5.20
N GLN A 118 -24.44 12.22 -6.23
CA GLN A 118 -25.60 13.04 -6.52
C GLN A 118 -26.47 13.02 -5.26
N PHE A 119 -26.51 14.14 -4.54
CA PHE A 119 -27.52 14.38 -3.52
C PHE A 119 -28.87 14.24 -4.22
N ILE A 120 -29.61 13.19 -3.87
CA ILE A 120 -31.02 13.11 -4.19
C ILE A 120 -31.67 14.23 -3.36
N ALA A 121 -31.91 15.37 -4.00
CA ALA A 121 -32.76 16.39 -3.43
C ALA A 121 -34.20 15.82 -3.47
N ASN A 122 -34.59 15.14 -2.40
CA ASN A 122 -36.01 14.96 -2.10
C ASN A 122 -36.55 16.36 -1.76
N THR A 123 -37.12 17.04 -2.75
CA THR A 123 -38.05 18.13 -2.51
C THR A 123 -39.36 17.52 -2.05
N ASP A 124 -39.45 17.23 -0.75
CA ASP A 124 -40.75 17.10 -0.10
C ASP A 124 -41.39 18.49 -0.11
N ASN A 125 -42.34 18.68 -1.03
CA ASN A 125 -43.28 19.79 -0.98
C ASN A 125 -44.07 19.68 0.33
N ILE A 126 -43.70 20.47 1.33
CA ILE A 126 -44.54 20.72 2.48
C ILE A 126 -45.55 21.79 2.05
N ASP A 127 -46.71 21.35 1.58
CA ASP A 127 -47.89 22.21 1.40
C ASP A 127 -48.38 22.68 2.78
N LEU A 128 -48.04 23.92 3.14
CA LEU A 128 -48.68 24.67 4.22
C LEU A 128 -49.88 25.42 3.64
N ASN A 129 -51.05 24.78 3.63
CA ASN A 129 -52.32 25.50 3.45
C ASN A 129 -52.69 26.20 4.77
N LEU A 130 -52.72 27.53 4.72
CA LEU A 130 -53.38 28.44 5.67
C LEU A 130 -54.79 28.75 5.17
#